data_AF-A0A364MVD5-F1
#
_entry.id   AF-A0A364MVD5-F1
#
_cell.length_a   1.000
_cell.length_b   1.000
_cell.length_c   1.000
_cell.angle_alpha   90.00
_cell.angle_beta   90.00
_cell.angle_gamma   90.00
#
_symmetry.space_group_name_H-M   'P 1'
#
loop_
_entity.id
_entity.type
_entity.pdbx_description
1 polymer ?
#
loop_
_entity_poly.entity_id
_entity_poly.type
_entity_poly.pdbx_seq_one_letter_code
_entity_poly.pdbx_strand_id
1 'polypeptide(L)'
;MTVHKDACELPRFPSIIPPKRLDDYIYRAWSIYRFQYTKCNLTYSTDKLVAIQGIATWVSQVTGDEFVAGLWRSRIIEELCWYRDIPGAESSPWRAPSWSWASCDEGIRMCVTAHLHMQCATRQIEAELVDLNVNAKTSGQLEAASMRIKCKLLYALLIPQSSAEWPGDPRHDSLELFSSEGDPTNSNLSSRLANLDVFSYIDIDDGRIPEPEYGYVSVIQYCAHASTSEIPEVTEDSDEQEDDGKYPGGRFEALFLKPCDEASQAFKRVGIISPMTARTLRLVLKAHHMAEERVIILV
;
A
#
# COMPACT_ATOMS: atom_id res chain seq x y z
N MET A 1 8.02 24.35 -53.10
CA MET A 1 7.13 24.66 -51.97
C MET A 1 7.50 23.69 -50.86
N THR A 2 8.46 24.09 -50.02
CA THR A 2 9.15 23.21 -49.07
C THR A 2 8.63 23.57 -47.68
N VAL A 3 7.92 22.64 -47.04
CA VAL A 3 7.36 22.82 -45.70
C VAL A 3 8.47 22.58 -44.68
N HIS A 4 8.86 23.62 -43.95
CA HIS A 4 9.72 23.50 -42.78
C HIS A 4 8.99 22.70 -41.68
N LYS A 5 9.54 21.53 -41.33
CA LYS A 5 9.22 20.84 -40.08
C LYS A 5 10.04 21.51 -38.97
N ASP A 6 9.46 22.49 -38.31
CA ASP A 6 9.98 22.94 -37.02
C ASP A 6 9.67 21.85 -35.99
N ALA A 7 10.68 21.05 -35.66
CA ALA A 7 10.65 20.16 -34.52
C ALA A 7 10.68 21.02 -33.26
N CYS A 8 9.61 20.95 -32.44
CA CYS A 8 9.64 21.46 -31.07
C CYS A 8 10.76 20.74 -30.31
N GLU A 9 11.92 21.38 -30.16
CA GLU A 9 12.93 20.93 -29.20
C GLU A 9 12.39 21.15 -27.79
N LEU A 10 12.17 20.05 -27.07
CA LEU A 10 11.87 20.08 -25.64
C LEU A 10 13.03 20.73 -24.87
N PRO A 11 12.77 21.47 -23.78
CA PRO A 11 13.82 22.11 -23.00
C PRO A 11 14.79 21.05 -22.47
N ARG A 12 16.08 21.18 -22.83
CA ARG A 12 17.15 20.32 -22.32
C ARG A 12 17.34 20.62 -20.84
N PHE A 13 16.95 19.68 -19.98
CA PHE A 13 17.24 19.75 -18.56
C PHE A 13 18.77 19.72 -18.35
N PRO A 14 19.35 20.58 -17.49
CA PRO A 14 20.77 20.58 -17.24
C PRO A 14 21.21 19.23 -16.65
N SER A 15 22.20 18.62 -17.28
CA SER A 15 22.74 17.27 -17.05
C SER A 15 23.53 17.11 -15.73
N ILE A 16 23.15 17.83 -14.67
CA ILE A 16 23.90 17.91 -13.40
C ILE A 16 23.27 17.02 -12.31
N ILE A 17 22.14 16.38 -12.58
CA ILE A 17 21.49 15.47 -11.62
C ILE A 17 21.93 14.03 -11.93
N PRO A 18 22.58 13.31 -10.99
CA PRO A 18 22.86 11.89 -11.14
C PRO A 18 21.57 11.12 -11.49
N PRO A 19 21.58 10.13 -12.41
CA PRO A 19 20.37 9.47 -12.90
C PRO A 19 19.41 9.01 -11.79
N LYS A 20 19.94 8.37 -10.74
CA LYS A 20 19.15 7.94 -9.57
C LYS A 20 18.40 9.09 -8.87
N ARG A 21 18.95 10.30 -8.85
CA ARG A 21 18.30 11.47 -8.24
C ARG A 21 17.24 12.10 -9.16
N LEU A 22 17.37 11.94 -10.48
CA LEU A 22 16.39 12.44 -11.44
C LEU A 22 15.13 11.58 -11.42
N ASP A 23 15.29 10.26 -11.41
CA ASP A 23 14.18 9.31 -11.31
C ASP A 23 13.35 9.56 -10.05
N ASP A 24 13.99 9.71 -8.88
CA ASP A 24 13.32 10.01 -7.63
C ASP A 24 12.46 11.28 -7.70
N TYR A 25 12.94 12.33 -8.38
CA TYR A 25 12.16 13.55 -8.57
C TYR A 25 10.98 13.32 -9.52
N ILE A 26 11.17 12.56 -10.60
CA ILE A 26 10.12 12.21 -11.55
C ILE A 26 9.01 11.41 -10.86
N TYR A 27 9.34 10.40 -10.05
CA TYR A 27 8.34 9.59 -9.35
C TYR A 27 7.60 10.38 -8.25
N ARG A 28 8.28 11.31 -7.59
CA ARG A 28 7.62 12.26 -6.67
C ARG A 28 6.62 13.15 -7.42
N ALA A 29 7.03 13.72 -8.55
CA ALA A 29 6.17 14.55 -9.38
C ALA A 29 4.98 13.75 -9.93
N TRP A 30 5.23 12.52 -10.40
CA TRP A 30 4.21 11.57 -10.83
C TRP A 30 3.19 11.31 -9.71
N SER A 31 3.65 11.05 -8.49
CA SER A 31 2.75 10.74 -7.37
C SER A 31 1.85 11.93 -7.00
N ILE A 32 2.38 13.16 -7.03
CA ILE A 32 1.59 14.38 -6.84
C ILE A 32 0.58 14.55 -7.99
N TYR A 33 1.01 14.33 -9.23
CA TYR A 33 0.14 14.40 -10.39
C TYR A 33 -0.98 13.36 -10.32
N ARG A 34 -0.65 12.10 -10.00
CA ARG A 34 -1.58 10.99 -9.81
C ARG A 34 -2.63 11.33 -8.74
N PHE A 35 -2.22 11.86 -7.58
CA PHE A 35 -3.15 12.31 -6.55
C PHE A 35 -4.17 13.32 -7.10
N GLN A 36 -3.70 14.36 -7.80
CA GLN A 36 -4.59 15.36 -8.40
C GLN A 36 -5.50 14.75 -9.47
N TYR A 37 -4.95 13.89 -10.33
CA TYR A 37 -5.68 13.19 -11.38
C TYR A 37 -6.81 12.34 -10.81
N THR A 38 -6.55 11.56 -9.75
CA THR A 38 -7.58 10.70 -9.13
C THR A 38 -8.71 11.48 -8.47
N LYS A 39 -8.52 12.77 -8.18
CA LYS A 39 -9.59 13.66 -7.70
C LYS A 39 -10.45 14.23 -8.81
N CYS A 40 -10.03 14.11 -10.05
CA CYS A 40 -10.84 14.55 -11.18
C CYS A 40 -12.06 13.65 -11.32
N ASN A 41 -13.22 14.26 -11.50
CA ASN A 41 -14.45 13.52 -11.77
C ASN A 41 -14.49 13.10 -13.24
N LEU A 42 -14.00 11.90 -13.55
CA LEU A 42 -13.99 11.35 -14.91
C LEU A 42 -15.41 11.05 -15.38
N THR A 43 -15.76 11.49 -16.58
CA THR A 43 -17.07 11.22 -17.19
C THR A 43 -17.30 9.73 -17.43
N TYR A 44 -16.25 9.01 -17.81
CA TYR A 44 -16.27 7.56 -18.03
C TYR A 44 -15.24 6.92 -17.11
N SER A 45 -15.72 6.29 -16.04
CA SER A 45 -14.87 5.69 -15.02
C SER A 45 -13.91 4.65 -15.64
N THR A 46 -14.37 3.84 -16.60
CA THR A 46 -13.58 2.81 -17.30
C THR A 46 -12.30 3.34 -17.96
N ASP A 47 -12.22 4.63 -18.27
CA ASP A 47 -11.10 5.22 -19.00
C ASP A 47 -10.00 5.76 -18.08
N LYS A 48 -10.07 5.51 -16.76
CA LYS A 48 -9.11 6.05 -15.77
C LYS A 48 -7.64 5.74 -16.08
N LEU A 49 -7.32 4.53 -16.56
CA LEU A 49 -5.94 4.22 -16.98
C LEU A 49 -5.63 4.70 -18.40
N VAL A 50 -6.60 4.63 -19.30
CA VAL A 50 -6.42 5.06 -20.71
C VAL A 50 -6.16 6.56 -20.79
N ALA A 51 -6.90 7.36 -20.03
CA ALA A 51 -6.81 8.82 -20.05
C ALA A 51 -5.49 9.35 -19.49
N ILE A 52 -4.82 8.62 -18.59
CA ILE A 52 -3.50 9.01 -18.06
C ILE A 52 -2.33 8.44 -18.89
N GLN A 53 -2.58 7.47 -19.77
CA GLN A 53 -1.55 6.70 -20.47
C GLN A 53 -0.59 7.57 -21.29
N GLY A 54 -1.03 8.69 -21.84
CA GLY A 54 -0.15 9.59 -22.61
C GLY A 54 0.99 10.17 -21.76
N ILE A 55 0.70 10.58 -20.52
CA ILE A 55 1.70 11.11 -19.59
C ILE A 55 2.54 9.97 -19.03
N ALA A 56 1.91 8.83 -18.70
CA ALA A 56 2.64 7.63 -18.26
C ALA A 56 3.67 7.21 -19.31
N THR A 57 3.30 7.21 -20.60
CA THR A 57 4.21 6.88 -21.71
C THR A 57 5.41 7.83 -21.78
N TRP A 58 5.20 9.13 -21.55
CA TRP A 58 6.31 10.08 -21.47
C TRP A 58 7.24 9.80 -20.29
N VAL A 59 6.67 9.52 -19.11
CA VAL A 59 7.47 9.15 -17.93
C VAL A 59 8.27 7.86 -18.20
N SER A 60 7.64 6.83 -18.76
CA SER A 60 8.30 5.58 -19.19
C SER A 60 9.47 5.83 -20.14
N GLN A 61 9.34 6.76 -21.09
CA GLN A 61 10.42 7.10 -22.02
C GLN A 61 11.61 7.77 -21.33
N VAL A 62 11.35 8.58 -20.29
CA VAL A 62 12.40 9.29 -19.56
C VAL A 62 13.09 8.37 -18.55
N THR A 63 12.33 7.56 -17.81
CA THR A 63 12.86 6.70 -16.73
C THR A 63 13.31 5.32 -17.23
N GLY A 64 12.83 4.88 -18.39
CA GLY A 64 12.99 3.51 -18.86
C GLY A 64 12.13 2.48 -18.10
N ASP A 65 11.19 2.94 -17.27
CA ASP A 65 10.31 2.08 -16.47
C ASP A 65 8.99 1.78 -17.19
N GLU A 66 8.34 0.71 -16.76
CA GLU A 66 7.11 0.20 -17.32
C GLU A 66 5.91 0.58 -16.44
N PHE A 67 4.92 1.25 -17.03
CA PHE A 67 3.69 1.59 -16.33
C PHE A 67 2.65 0.48 -16.51
N VAL A 68 2.35 -0.26 -15.44
CA VAL A 68 1.53 -1.47 -15.49
C VAL A 68 0.38 -1.37 -14.52
N ALA A 69 -0.85 -1.41 -15.06
CA ALA A 69 -2.10 -1.35 -14.29
C ALA A 69 -2.09 -0.26 -13.20
N GLY A 70 -1.57 0.93 -13.51
CA GLY A 70 -1.49 2.05 -12.58
C GLY A 70 -0.16 2.16 -11.81
N LEU A 71 0.67 1.12 -11.76
CA LEU A 71 1.88 1.12 -10.94
C LEU A 71 3.15 1.12 -11.80
N TRP A 72 4.23 1.65 -11.26
CA TRP A 72 5.56 1.59 -11.88
C TRP A 72 6.24 0.26 -11.57
N ARG A 73 6.62 -0.50 -12.60
CA ARG A 73 7.14 -1.86 -12.45
C ARG A 73 8.39 -1.92 -11.56
N SER A 74 9.31 -0.96 -11.71
CA SER A 74 10.52 -0.90 -10.87
C SER A 74 10.26 -0.63 -9.39
N ARG A 75 9.07 -0.11 -9.06
CA ARG A 75 8.64 0.30 -7.71
C ARG A 75 7.35 -0.38 -7.29
N ILE A 76 6.97 -1.47 -7.96
CA ILE A 76 5.60 -1.96 -7.89
C ILE A 76 5.20 -2.35 -6.47
N ILE A 77 6.11 -2.99 -5.73
CA ILE A 77 5.90 -3.45 -4.35
C ILE A 77 5.65 -2.26 -3.41
N GLU A 78 6.50 -1.23 -3.46
CA GLU A 78 6.33 -0.05 -2.62
C GLU A 78 5.14 0.82 -3.05
N GLU A 79 4.77 0.78 -4.34
CA GLU A 79 3.57 1.48 -4.80
C GLU A 79 2.27 0.80 -4.39
N LEU A 80 2.26 -0.48 -3.96
CA LEU A 80 1.08 -1.14 -3.37
C LEU A 80 0.57 -0.43 -2.11
N CYS A 81 1.42 0.39 -1.47
CA CYS A 81 1.12 1.17 -0.27
C CYS A 81 0.41 2.50 -0.56
N TRP A 82 -0.26 2.65 -1.71
CA TRP A 82 -1.22 3.74 -1.89
C TRP A 82 -2.42 3.56 -0.95
N TYR A 83 -3.17 4.63 -0.70
CA TYR A 83 -4.42 4.61 0.08
C TYR A 83 -5.36 5.70 -0.43
N ARG A 84 -6.66 5.64 -0.14
CA ARG A 84 -7.65 6.66 -0.55
C ARG A 84 -7.64 7.85 0.41
N ASP A 85 -8.28 8.93 -0.02
CA ASP A 85 -8.55 10.08 0.84
C ASP A 85 -9.73 9.80 1.77
N ILE A 86 -10.70 9.03 1.27
CA ILE A 86 -11.99 8.75 1.87
C ILE A 86 -12.33 7.29 1.53
N PRO A 87 -12.93 6.52 2.45
CA PRO A 87 -13.44 5.19 2.14
C PRO A 87 -14.44 5.23 0.98
N GLY A 88 -14.38 4.24 0.12
CA GLY A 88 -15.23 4.15 -1.07
C GLY A 88 -15.42 2.72 -1.51
N ALA A 89 -16.37 2.47 -2.41
CA ALA A 89 -16.64 1.13 -2.93
C ALA A 89 -15.68 0.74 -4.06
N GLU A 90 -15.64 -0.55 -4.41
CA GLU A 90 -15.02 -0.99 -5.66
C GLU A 90 -15.74 -0.35 -6.85
N SER A 91 -14.98 0.02 -7.89
CA SER A 91 -15.56 0.52 -9.12
C SER A 91 -16.38 -0.57 -9.82
N SER A 92 -17.62 -0.24 -10.20
CA SER A 92 -18.45 -1.07 -11.08
C SER A 92 -18.81 -0.30 -12.35
N PRO A 93 -18.52 -0.83 -13.56
CA PRO A 93 -17.96 -2.16 -13.84
C PRO A 93 -16.47 -2.29 -13.49
N TRP A 94 -15.98 -3.54 -13.40
CA TRP A 94 -14.56 -3.82 -13.16
C TRP A 94 -13.66 -3.11 -14.18
N ARG A 95 -12.58 -2.50 -13.69
CA ARG A 95 -11.64 -1.70 -14.48
C ARG A 95 -10.18 -2.08 -14.25
N ALA A 96 -9.84 -2.51 -13.05
CA ALA A 96 -8.49 -2.79 -12.63
C ALA A 96 -8.50 -3.73 -11.41
N PRO A 97 -7.42 -4.48 -11.15
CA PRO A 97 -7.31 -5.38 -10.00
C PRO A 97 -7.26 -4.60 -8.68
N SER A 98 -7.55 -5.24 -7.55
CA SER A 98 -7.68 -4.55 -6.23
C SER A 98 -6.39 -3.84 -5.79
N TRP A 99 -5.23 -4.32 -6.26
CA TRP A 99 -3.93 -3.71 -5.97
C TRP A 99 -3.60 -2.48 -6.85
N SER A 100 -4.35 -2.25 -7.92
CA SER A 100 -4.25 -1.06 -8.73
C SER A 100 -5.03 0.06 -8.09
N TRP A 101 -4.46 1.25 -7.97
CA TRP A 101 -5.23 2.42 -7.55
C TRP A 101 -6.34 2.80 -8.52
N ALA A 102 -6.33 2.28 -9.74
CA ALA A 102 -7.43 2.46 -10.66
C ALA A 102 -8.61 1.53 -10.34
N SER A 103 -8.59 0.71 -9.28
CA SER A 103 -9.77 -0.03 -8.82
C SER A 103 -10.81 0.85 -8.13
N CYS A 104 -10.40 2.06 -7.71
CA CYS A 104 -11.23 3.02 -6.99
C CYS A 104 -11.61 4.23 -7.81
N ASP A 105 -12.68 4.94 -7.43
CA ASP A 105 -13.01 6.24 -8.03
C ASP A 105 -12.52 7.42 -7.21
N GLU A 106 -12.30 7.23 -5.91
CA GLU A 106 -11.83 8.25 -4.98
C GLU A 106 -10.41 8.73 -5.28
N GLY A 107 -10.07 9.88 -4.71
CA GLY A 107 -8.71 10.40 -4.72
C GLY A 107 -7.79 9.52 -3.88
N ILE A 108 -6.57 9.25 -4.36
CA ILE A 108 -5.59 8.42 -3.66
C ILE A 108 -4.38 9.22 -3.21
N ARG A 109 -3.86 8.91 -2.03
CA ARG A 109 -2.56 9.39 -1.57
C ARG A 109 -1.45 8.41 -1.88
N MET A 110 -0.25 8.97 -1.93
CA MET A 110 0.98 8.22 -2.10
C MET A 110 1.40 7.50 -0.83
N CYS A 111 2.10 6.38 -1.01
CA CYS A 111 2.89 5.74 0.04
C CYS A 111 3.84 6.76 0.69
N VAL A 112 3.73 6.92 2.02
CA VAL A 112 4.47 7.93 2.79
C VAL A 112 5.91 7.50 2.97
N THR A 113 6.17 6.22 3.23
CA THR A 113 7.54 5.71 3.44
C THR A 113 8.36 5.83 2.16
N ALA A 114 7.81 5.42 1.02
CA ALA A 114 8.47 5.55 -0.27
C ALA A 114 8.82 7.02 -0.61
N HIS A 115 8.05 7.99 -0.12
CA HIS A 115 8.28 9.40 -0.41
C HIS A 115 9.21 10.10 0.57
N LEU A 116 8.98 9.92 1.87
CA LEU A 116 9.73 10.64 2.92
C LEU A 116 11.01 9.89 3.31
N HIS A 117 11.06 8.57 3.12
CA HIS A 117 12.15 7.70 3.56
C HIS A 117 12.85 6.97 2.40
N MET A 118 12.67 7.44 1.16
CA MET A 118 13.28 6.84 -0.03
C MET A 118 14.80 6.65 0.09
N GLN A 119 15.48 7.61 0.71
CA GLN A 119 16.93 7.63 0.90
C GLN A 119 17.35 7.21 2.31
N CYS A 120 16.41 6.67 3.10
CA CYS A 120 16.69 6.20 4.44
C CYS A 120 17.49 4.90 4.36
N ALA A 121 18.70 4.91 4.91
CA ALA A 121 19.60 3.75 4.88
C ALA A 121 19.06 2.51 5.61
N THR A 122 18.08 2.68 6.50
CA THR A 122 17.45 1.59 7.26
C THR A 122 16.11 1.14 6.66
N ARG A 123 15.72 1.67 5.49
CA ARG A 123 14.49 1.25 4.81
C ARG A 123 14.65 -0.18 4.28
N GLN A 124 13.70 -1.02 4.63
CA GLN A 124 13.57 -2.40 4.18
C GLN A 124 12.30 -2.53 3.33
N ILE A 125 12.37 -3.39 2.31
CA ILE A 125 11.22 -3.86 1.52
C ILE A 125 11.12 -5.37 1.76
N GLU A 126 9.96 -5.83 2.21
CA GLU A 126 9.74 -7.17 2.77
C GLU A 126 8.89 -8.07 1.87
N ALA A 127 8.62 -7.62 0.64
CA ALA A 127 7.97 -8.38 -0.40
C ALA A 127 8.72 -8.25 -1.74
N GLU A 128 8.57 -9.23 -2.61
CA GLU A 128 9.24 -9.29 -3.90
C GLU A 128 8.24 -9.61 -5.01
N LEU A 129 8.35 -8.91 -6.14
CA LEU A 129 7.60 -9.24 -7.34
C LEU A 129 8.18 -10.53 -7.95
N VAL A 130 7.36 -11.57 -8.08
CA VAL A 130 7.73 -12.83 -8.75
C VAL A 130 7.33 -12.78 -10.21
N ASP A 131 6.08 -12.39 -10.49
CA ASP A 131 5.53 -12.35 -11.84
C ASP A 131 4.36 -11.37 -11.94
N LEU A 132 4.11 -10.86 -13.14
CA LEU A 132 3.05 -9.90 -13.43
C LEU A 132 2.38 -10.26 -14.73
N ASN A 133 1.09 -10.59 -14.66
CA ASN A 133 0.27 -10.91 -15.82
C ASN A 133 -0.77 -9.81 -16.02
N VAL A 134 -0.75 -9.16 -17.18
CA VAL A 134 -1.72 -8.12 -17.53
C VAL A 134 -2.25 -8.36 -18.93
N ASN A 135 -3.57 -8.45 -19.03
CA ASN A 135 -4.30 -8.48 -20.28
C ASN A 135 -5.06 -7.16 -20.46
N ALA A 136 -4.89 -6.53 -21.62
CA ALA A 136 -5.53 -5.27 -21.96
C ALA A 136 -5.97 -5.26 -23.43
N LYS A 137 -7.05 -4.53 -23.71
CA LYS A 137 -7.50 -4.24 -25.07
C LYS A 137 -6.49 -3.35 -25.79
N THR A 138 -6.64 -3.25 -27.11
CA THR A 138 -5.89 -2.29 -27.93
C THR A 138 -6.12 -0.83 -27.52
N SER A 139 -7.25 -0.53 -26.86
CA SER A 139 -7.54 0.79 -26.27
C SER A 139 -6.73 1.09 -25.01
N GLY A 140 -6.04 0.10 -24.42
CA GLY A 140 -5.36 0.20 -23.13
C GLY A 140 -6.26 -0.08 -21.93
N GLN A 141 -7.57 -0.33 -22.13
CA GLN A 141 -8.45 -0.78 -21.06
C GLN A 141 -8.07 -2.19 -20.63
N LEU A 142 -7.92 -2.42 -19.32
CA LEU A 142 -7.61 -3.75 -18.80
C LEU A 142 -8.80 -4.70 -18.96
N GLU A 143 -8.49 -5.97 -19.15
CA GLU A 143 -9.47 -7.08 -19.16
C GLU A 143 -9.23 -8.05 -18.01
N ALA A 144 -7.97 -8.23 -17.62
CA ALA A 144 -7.56 -8.99 -16.45
C ALA A 144 -6.16 -8.54 -16.04
N ALA A 145 -5.85 -8.60 -14.75
CA ALA A 145 -4.49 -8.43 -14.28
C ALA A 145 -4.30 -9.17 -12.96
N SER A 146 -3.14 -9.80 -12.79
CA SER A 146 -2.76 -10.46 -11.55
C SER A 146 -1.25 -10.36 -11.34
N MET A 147 -0.85 -10.36 -10.07
CA MET A 147 0.55 -10.24 -9.69
C MET A 147 0.91 -11.33 -8.70
N ARG A 148 1.99 -12.04 -8.95
CA ARG A 148 2.57 -12.96 -7.99
C ARG A 148 3.60 -12.24 -7.16
N ILE A 149 3.40 -12.22 -5.85
CA ILE A 149 4.39 -11.66 -4.92
C ILE A 149 4.84 -12.73 -3.94
N LYS A 150 6.12 -12.67 -3.58
CA LYS A 150 6.70 -13.41 -2.48
C LYS A 150 6.64 -12.52 -1.25
N CYS A 151 5.98 -12.97 -0.19
CA CYS A 151 5.81 -12.21 1.04
C CYS A 151 5.54 -13.14 2.23
N LYS A 152 5.39 -12.55 3.42
CA LYS A 152 4.97 -13.27 4.63
C LYS A 152 3.56 -12.85 5.01
N LEU A 153 2.79 -13.78 5.54
CA LEU A 153 1.39 -13.55 5.92
C LEU A 153 1.23 -13.76 7.43
N LEU A 154 0.68 -12.74 8.09
CA LEU A 154 0.29 -12.80 9.50
C LEU A 154 -1.22 -12.87 9.58
N TYR A 155 -1.76 -13.92 10.20
CA TYR A 155 -3.21 -14.07 10.34
C TYR A 155 -3.77 -13.00 11.29
N ALA A 156 -4.86 -12.36 10.88
CA ALA A 156 -5.41 -11.21 11.57
C ALA A 156 -6.94 -11.15 11.55
N LEU A 157 -7.51 -10.52 12.58
CA LEU A 157 -8.91 -10.11 12.66
C LEU A 157 -8.97 -8.60 12.64
N LEU A 158 -9.65 -8.06 11.63
CA LEU A 158 -10.01 -6.66 11.54
C LEU A 158 -11.33 -6.44 12.29
N ILE A 159 -11.33 -5.54 13.26
CA ILE A 159 -12.51 -5.21 14.07
C ILE A 159 -12.88 -3.75 13.77
N PRO A 160 -14.01 -3.51 13.09
CA PRO A 160 -14.42 -2.14 12.79
C PRO A 160 -14.86 -1.42 14.07
N GLN A 161 -14.36 -0.20 14.33
CA GLN A 161 -14.86 0.57 15.48
C GLN A 161 -16.08 1.42 15.12
N SER A 162 -16.92 1.70 16.13
CA SER A 162 -18.12 2.51 15.98
C SER A 162 -17.79 3.98 15.74
N SER A 163 -18.46 4.62 14.78
CA SER A 163 -18.28 6.06 14.51
C SER A 163 -18.80 6.96 15.65
N ALA A 164 -19.47 6.39 16.66
CA ALA A 164 -19.93 7.12 17.82
C ALA A 164 -18.81 7.47 18.81
N GLU A 165 -17.72 6.70 18.82
CA GLU A 165 -16.60 6.92 19.75
C GLU A 165 -15.68 8.05 19.28
N TRP A 166 -15.67 8.35 17.98
CA TRP A 166 -14.81 9.36 17.36
C TRP A 166 -15.58 10.23 16.33
N PRO A 167 -16.31 11.27 16.77
CA PRO A 167 -17.07 12.13 15.88
C PRO A 167 -16.12 13.02 15.03
N GLY A 168 -15.86 12.61 13.78
CA GLY A 168 -15.15 13.45 12.80
C GLY A 168 -14.07 12.75 11.96
N ASP A 169 -13.61 11.55 12.35
CA ASP A 169 -12.68 10.74 11.54
C ASP A 169 -13.21 9.29 11.41
N PRO A 170 -13.74 8.87 10.25
CA PRO A 170 -14.40 7.58 10.09
C PRO A 170 -13.43 6.38 9.97
N ARG A 171 -12.15 6.54 10.32
CA ARG A 171 -11.07 5.62 9.94
C ARG A 171 -10.33 5.02 11.14
N HIS A 172 -11.09 4.51 12.10
CA HIS A 172 -10.56 3.86 13.30
C HIS A 172 -11.06 2.42 13.34
N ASP A 173 -10.17 1.47 13.02
CA ASP A 173 -10.44 0.04 13.16
C ASP A 173 -9.31 -0.58 13.98
N SER A 174 -9.58 -1.58 14.81
CA SER A 174 -8.54 -2.30 15.56
C SER A 174 -8.18 -3.60 14.85
N LEU A 175 -6.96 -4.08 15.05
CA LEU A 175 -6.46 -5.28 14.42
C LEU A 175 -5.88 -6.23 15.46
N GLU A 176 -6.35 -7.47 15.47
CA GLU A 176 -5.77 -8.52 16.30
C GLU A 176 -4.91 -9.45 15.45
N LEU A 177 -3.69 -9.75 15.91
CA LEU A 177 -2.79 -10.71 15.26
C LEU A 177 -2.78 -12.05 16.02
N PHE A 178 -2.73 -13.14 15.26
CA PHE A 178 -2.79 -14.51 15.78
C PHE A 178 -1.56 -15.33 15.37
N SER A 179 -1.19 -16.32 16.20
CA SER A 179 0.00 -17.15 16.01
C SER A 179 -0.15 -18.18 14.88
N SER A 180 -1.39 -18.55 14.55
CA SER A 180 -1.72 -19.53 13.52
C SER A 180 -3.20 -19.40 13.13
N GLU A 181 -3.56 -19.89 11.94
CA GLU A 181 -4.95 -20.06 11.51
C GLU A 181 -5.66 -21.09 12.42
N GLY A 182 -6.83 -20.75 13.00
CA GLY A 182 -7.59 -21.65 13.89
C GLY A 182 -8.65 -20.94 14.73
N ASP A 183 -9.78 -21.64 14.98
CA ASP A 183 -11.05 -21.12 15.50
C ASP A 183 -10.92 -20.12 16.68
N PRO A 184 -11.24 -18.83 16.47
CA PRO A 184 -11.13 -17.75 17.45
C PRO A 184 -12.17 -17.84 18.58
N THR A 185 -13.17 -18.73 18.46
CA THR A 185 -14.10 -19.02 19.55
C THR A 185 -13.48 -19.93 20.63
N ASN A 186 -12.32 -20.54 20.35
CA ASN A 186 -11.57 -21.28 21.34
C ASN A 186 -10.83 -20.29 22.25
N SER A 187 -11.56 -19.78 23.24
CA SER A 187 -11.23 -18.78 24.29
C SER A 187 -9.90 -18.92 25.04
N ASN A 188 -9.03 -19.86 24.70
CA ASN A 188 -7.67 -19.85 25.18
C ASN A 188 -6.93 -18.67 24.53
N LEU A 189 -6.80 -17.58 25.28
CA LEU A 189 -5.94 -16.41 24.99
C LEU A 189 -4.51 -16.75 24.52
N SER A 190 -4.07 -18.00 24.66
CA SER A 190 -2.73 -18.49 24.35
C SER A 190 -2.36 -18.56 22.87
N SER A 191 -3.25 -18.24 21.92
CA SER A 191 -2.96 -18.16 20.47
C SER A 191 -2.89 -16.73 19.91
N ARG A 192 -3.12 -15.69 20.74
CA ARG A 192 -3.04 -14.28 20.32
C ARG A 192 -1.59 -13.80 20.39
N LEU A 193 -1.07 -13.23 19.31
CA LEU A 193 0.29 -12.67 19.27
C LEU A 193 0.34 -11.25 19.81
N ALA A 194 -0.68 -10.44 19.48
CA ALA A 194 -0.82 -9.07 19.95
C ALA A 194 -2.23 -8.55 19.63
N ASN A 195 -2.84 -7.82 20.56
CA ASN A 195 -3.86 -6.86 20.19
C ASN A 195 -3.14 -5.59 19.75
N LEU A 196 -3.40 -5.16 18.52
CA LEU A 196 -2.88 -3.93 18.00
C LEU A 196 -4.05 -2.97 17.88
N ASP A 197 -4.08 -1.98 18.77
CA ASP A 197 -4.81 -0.74 18.51
C ASP A 197 -4.07 -0.01 17.39
N VAL A 198 -4.35 -0.50 16.19
CA VAL A 198 -3.92 0.08 14.96
C VAL A 198 -4.78 1.32 14.80
N PHE A 199 -4.38 2.44 15.42
CA PHE A 199 -4.79 3.77 14.97
C PHE A 199 -4.15 4.01 13.59
N SER A 200 -4.57 3.25 12.59
CA SER A 200 -4.08 3.40 11.25
C SER A 200 -5.23 3.22 10.31
N TYR A 201 -5.35 4.19 9.42
CA TYR A 201 -6.16 4.17 8.23
C TYR A 201 -6.07 2.81 7.53
N ILE A 202 -6.96 1.87 7.88
CA ILE A 202 -7.29 0.79 6.96
C ILE A 202 -8.21 1.48 5.97
N ASP A 203 -7.59 1.93 4.90
CA ASP A 203 -8.35 2.40 3.78
C ASP A 203 -8.95 1.19 3.10
N ILE A 204 -10.14 0.82 3.57
CA ILE A 204 -10.86 -0.31 3.04
C ILE A 204 -11.34 0.07 1.64
N ASP A 205 -10.82 -0.65 0.65
CA ASP A 205 -11.09 -0.42 -0.76
C ASP A 205 -12.56 -0.72 -1.16
N ASP A 206 -13.30 -1.41 -0.31
CA ASP A 206 -14.69 -1.87 -0.51
C ASP A 206 -15.72 -1.09 0.33
N GLY A 207 -15.30 -0.01 1.02
CA GLY A 207 -16.13 0.78 1.92
C GLY A 207 -16.01 0.28 3.37
N ARG A 208 -16.91 0.72 4.26
CA ARG A 208 -16.83 0.34 5.67
C ARG A 208 -17.14 -1.15 5.83
N ILE A 209 -16.21 -1.90 6.43
CA ILE A 209 -16.46 -3.28 6.87
C ILE A 209 -17.47 -3.22 8.03
N PRO A 210 -18.68 -3.77 7.88
CA PRO A 210 -19.75 -3.61 8.87
C PRO A 210 -19.56 -4.54 10.08
N GLU A 211 -18.81 -5.63 9.92
CA GLU A 211 -18.66 -6.71 10.89
C GLU A 211 -17.20 -7.16 10.94
N PRO A 212 -16.69 -7.69 12.08
CA PRO A 212 -15.32 -8.17 12.17
C PRO A 212 -14.97 -9.17 11.07
N GLU A 213 -13.79 -9.01 10.47
CA GLU A 213 -13.38 -9.74 9.28
C GLU A 213 -11.98 -10.33 9.39
N TYR A 214 -11.84 -11.61 9.07
CA TYR A 214 -10.54 -12.29 9.05
C TYR A 214 -9.80 -12.03 7.75
N GLY A 215 -8.50 -11.88 7.87
CA GLY A 215 -7.60 -11.68 6.74
C GLY A 215 -6.15 -11.90 7.14
N TYR A 216 -5.26 -11.32 6.35
CA TYR A 216 -3.82 -11.43 6.55
C TYR A 216 -3.15 -10.08 6.42
N VAL A 217 -2.14 -9.86 7.27
CA VAL A 217 -1.22 -8.73 7.15
C VAL A 217 0.04 -9.18 6.43
N SER A 218 0.43 -8.42 5.41
CA SER A 218 1.71 -8.59 4.70
C SER A 218 2.52 -7.31 4.82
N VAL A 219 3.65 -7.38 5.53
CA VAL A 219 4.56 -6.24 5.67
C VAL A 219 5.20 -5.95 4.31
N ILE A 220 5.08 -4.70 3.84
CA ILE A 220 5.65 -4.30 2.55
C ILE A 220 6.94 -3.52 2.75
N GLN A 221 6.92 -2.55 3.64
CA GLN A 221 8.09 -1.71 3.86
C GLN A 221 8.09 -1.10 5.25
N TYR A 222 9.30 -0.91 5.79
CA TYR A 222 9.48 -0.16 7.02
C TYR A 222 10.87 0.48 7.05
N CYS A 223 11.08 1.39 7.99
CA CYS A 223 12.41 1.83 8.40
C CYS A 223 12.43 1.97 9.92
N ALA A 224 13.51 1.57 10.56
CA ALA A 224 13.74 1.79 11.98
C ALA A 224 14.75 2.94 12.16
N HIS A 225 14.40 3.94 12.97
CA HIS A 225 15.33 5.00 13.38
C HIS A 225 15.84 4.71 14.79
N ALA A 226 17.10 5.04 15.07
CA ALA A 226 17.89 4.58 16.23
C ALA A 226 17.33 4.89 17.64
N SER A 227 16.17 5.52 17.78
CA SER A 227 15.47 5.54 19.07
C SER A 227 14.83 4.18 19.43
N THR A 228 14.86 3.19 18.53
CA THR A 228 14.32 1.84 18.77
C THR A 228 15.33 0.82 19.31
N SER A 229 16.63 1.12 19.37
CA SER A 229 17.66 0.20 19.87
C SER A 229 17.98 0.32 21.37
N GLU A 230 17.52 1.38 22.04
CA GLU A 230 17.85 1.69 23.46
C GLU A 230 16.62 1.72 24.39
N ILE A 231 15.49 1.12 24.00
CA ILE A 231 14.35 0.99 24.94
C ILE A 231 14.53 -0.33 25.69
N PRO A 232 14.58 -0.32 27.04
CA PRO A 232 14.71 -1.53 27.85
C PRO A 232 13.66 -2.58 27.49
N GLU A 233 13.98 -3.86 27.69
CA GLU A 233 12.98 -4.93 27.67
C GLU A 233 11.85 -4.55 28.64
N VAL A 234 10.66 -4.29 28.10
CA VAL A 234 9.47 -4.05 28.91
C VAL A 234 9.05 -5.40 29.49
N THR A 235 9.33 -5.59 30.78
CA THR A 235 8.69 -6.60 31.62
C THR A 235 7.20 -6.28 31.72
N GLU A 236 6.34 -7.30 31.83
CA GLU A 236 4.87 -7.22 31.76
C GLU A 236 4.19 -6.22 32.73
N ASP A 237 4.94 -5.57 33.63
CA ASP A 237 4.46 -4.72 34.72
C ASP A 237 4.87 -3.22 34.64
N SER A 238 5.38 -2.69 33.53
CA SER A 238 5.70 -1.24 33.49
C SER A 238 4.50 -0.39 33.04
N ASP A 239 4.01 0.43 33.96
CA ASP A 239 2.88 1.35 33.86
C ASP A 239 2.80 2.15 32.54
N GLU A 240 1.56 2.30 32.08
CA GLU A 240 1.11 3.08 30.93
C GLU A 240 1.51 4.56 31.08
N GLN A 241 2.65 4.95 30.54
CA GLN A 241 2.89 6.33 30.15
C GLN A 241 2.50 6.49 28.68
N GLU A 242 1.35 7.13 28.46
CA GLU A 242 0.94 7.68 27.16
C GLU A 242 2.04 8.61 26.65
N ASP A 243 2.73 8.13 25.64
CA ASP A 243 3.83 8.81 24.97
C ASP A 243 3.26 9.90 24.06
N ASP A 244 3.75 11.14 24.19
CA ASP A 244 3.15 12.39 23.71
C ASP A 244 3.12 12.62 22.17
N GLY A 245 3.15 11.55 21.38
CA GLY A 245 3.00 11.59 19.93
C GLY A 245 4.16 12.28 19.19
N LYS A 246 5.28 12.55 19.87
CA LYS A 246 6.41 13.32 19.33
C LYS A 246 7.69 12.51 19.15
N TYR A 247 7.61 11.26 18.68
CA TYR A 247 8.81 10.47 18.37
C TYR A 247 9.11 10.43 16.87
N PRO A 248 10.37 10.66 16.44
CA PRO A 248 10.85 10.35 15.10
C PRO A 248 11.09 8.83 14.94
N GLY A 249 10.12 8.01 15.36
CA GLY A 249 10.27 6.56 15.52
C GLY A 249 9.72 5.79 14.32
N GLY A 250 10.59 5.44 13.39
CA GLY A 250 10.31 4.56 12.25
C GLY A 250 9.15 4.93 11.31
N ARG A 251 9.03 4.19 10.21
CA ARG A 251 7.83 4.14 9.37
C ARG A 251 7.54 2.70 9.04
N PHE A 252 6.29 2.37 8.81
CA PHE A 252 5.85 1.03 8.47
C PHE A 252 4.59 1.12 7.64
N GLU A 253 4.54 0.33 6.58
CA GLU A 253 3.35 0.10 5.77
C GLU A 253 3.23 -1.39 5.47
N ALA A 254 2.05 -1.94 5.73
CA ALA A 254 1.68 -3.30 5.39
C ALA A 254 0.34 -3.32 4.64
N LEU A 255 0.06 -4.38 3.91
CA LEU A 255 -1.25 -4.60 3.30
C LEU A 255 -2.13 -5.41 4.22
N PHE A 256 -3.42 -5.09 4.26
CA PHE A 256 -4.46 -6.01 4.69
C PHE A 256 -5.00 -6.75 3.46
N LEU A 257 -4.91 -8.07 3.49
CA LEU A 257 -5.22 -8.97 2.37
C LEU A 257 -6.35 -9.92 2.76
N LYS A 258 -7.30 -10.09 1.86
CA LYS A 258 -8.40 -11.04 2.01
C LYS A 258 -8.28 -12.16 0.98
N PRO A 259 -8.34 -13.43 1.39
CA PRO A 259 -8.38 -14.54 0.44
C PRO A 259 -9.67 -14.49 -0.40
N CYS A 260 -9.54 -14.74 -1.70
CA CYS A 260 -10.69 -14.77 -2.61
C CYS A 260 -11.58 -15.99 -2.38
N ASP A 261 -10.98 -17.11 -1.98
CA ASP A 261 -11.63 -18.33 -1.55
C ASP A 261 -10.68 -19.09 -0.60
N GLU A 262 -11.18 -20.11 0.12
CA GLU A 262 -10.39 -20.85 1.10
C GLU A 262 -9.28 -21.74 0.49
N ALA A 263 -9.35 -22.04 -0.81
CA ALA A 263 -8.50 -23.03 -1.47
C ALA A 263 -7.43 -22.42 -2.38
N SER A 264 -7.55 -21.14 -2.73
CA SER A 264 -6.68 -20.44 -3.66
C SER A 264 -5.57 -19.69 -2.92
N GLN A 265 -4.47 -19.48 -3.65
CA GLN A 265 -3.43 -18.53 -3.24
C GLN A 265 -3.78 -17.10 -3.67
N ALA A 266 -5.04 -16.83 -4.04
CA ALA A 266 -5.47 -15.54 -4.57
C ALA A 266 -6.02 -14.65 -3.46
N PHE A 267 -5.56 -13.40 -3.44
CA PHE A 267 -5.91 -12.41 -2.44
C PHE A 267 -6.32 -11.09 -3.10
N LYS A 268 -7.34 -10.45 -2.54
CA LYS A 268 -7.60 -9.03 -2.77
C LYS A 268 -6.81 -8.20 -1.77
N ARG A 269 -6.22 -7.10 -2.24
CA ARG A 269 -5.76 -6.01 -1.36
C ARG A 269 -7.01 -5.26 -0.91
N VAL A 270 -7.25 -5.27 0.39
CA VAL A 270 -8.41 -4.60 1.00
C VAL A 270 -8.01 -3.27 1.59
N GLY A 271 -6.77 -3.10 2.03
CA GLY A 271 -6.32 -1.81 2.52
C GLY A 271 -4.85 -1.80 2.95
N ILE A 272 -4.48 -0.72 3.61
CA ILE A 272 -3.14 -0.50 4.15
C ILE A 272 -3.16 -0.43 5.67
N ILE A 273 -2.05 -0.80 6.30
CA ILE A 273 -1.84 -0.72 7.75
C ILE A 273 -0.58 0.11 7.99
N SER A 274 -0.68 1.13 8.82
CA SER A 274 0.43 2.04 9.18
C SER A 274 0.42 2.36 10.69
N PRO A 275 1.02 1.51 11.53
CA PRO A 275 0.98 1.65 12.98
C PRO A 275 1.69 2.92 13.45
N MET A 276 1.15 3.54 14.51
CA MET A 276 1.66 4.83 15.02
C MET A 276 2.68 4.69 16.15
N THR A 277 2.71 3.56 16.87
CA THR A 277 3.57 3.40 18.05
C THR A 277 4.78 2.49 17.78
N ALA A 278 5.91 2.80 18.41
CA ALA A 278 7.11 1.96 18.34
C ALA A 278 6.88 0.55 18.91
N ARG A 279 5.99 0.42 19.91
CA ARG A 279 5.57 -0.86 20.48
C ARG A 279 4.88 -1.75 19.45
N THR A 280 3.86 -1.22 18.78
CA THR A 280 3.12 -1.94 17.74
C THR A 280 4.05 -2.38 16.61
N LEU A 281 4.90 -1.46 16.14
CA LEU A 281 5.89 -1.77 15.11
C LEU A 281 6.77 -2.98 15.48
N ARG A 282 7.30 -3.02 16.70
CA ARG A 282 8.15 -4.13 17.17
C ARG A 282 7.41 -5.46 17.22
N LEU A 283 6.17 -5.48 17.72
CA LEU A 283 5.37 -6.70 17.81
C LEU A 283 5.08 -7.28 16.42
N VAL A 284 4.68 -6.42 15.47
CA VAL A 284 4.43 -6.83 14.09
C VAL A 284 5.70 -7.35 13.44
N LEU A 285 6.83 -6.64 13.58
CA LEU A 285 8.09 -7.06 12.99
C LEU A 285 8.62 -8.36 13.62
N LYS A 286 8.41 -8.58 14.91
CA LYS A 286 8.76 -9.86 15.57
C LYS A 286 7.96 -11.02 14.95
N ALA A 287 6.65 -10.85 14.81
CA ALA A 287 5.78 -11.85 14.17
C ALA A 287 6.18 -12.07 12.70
N HIS A 288 6.42 -10.99 11.95
CA HIS A 288 6.89 -11.02 10.56
C HIS A 288 8.21 -11.79 10.40
N HIS A 289 9.19 -11.57 11.27
CA HIS A 289 10.46 -12.29 11.20
C HIS A 289 10.31 -13.79 11.45
N MET A 290 9.35 -14.19 12.29
CA MET A 290 9.06 -15.60 12.58
C MET A 290 8.18 -16.27 11.52
N ALA A 291 7.44 -15.49 10.74
CA ALA A 291 6.54 -16.03 9.71
C ALA A 291 7.30 -16.62 8.52
N GLU A 292 6.71 -17.67 7.94
CA GLU A 292 7.19 -18.31 6.73
C GLU A 292 6.87 -17.46 5.50
N GLU A 293 7.81 -17.46 4.56
CA GLU A 293 7.64 -16.80 3.29
C GLU A 293 6.87 -17.68 2.30
N ARG A 294 5.93 -17.07 1.58
CA ARG A 294 5.02 -17.74 0.64
C ARG A 294 4.88 -16.90 -0.63
N VAL A 295 4.51 -17.56 -1.73
CA VAL A 295 4.11 -16.87 -2.96
C VAL A 295 2.59 -16.83 -3.02
N ILE A 296 2.04 -15.64 -3.15
CA ILE A 296 0.60 -15.40 -3.33
C ILE A 296 0.30 -14.73 -4.66
N ILE A 297 -0.97 -14.70 -5.05
CA ILE A 297 -1.47 -14.02 -6.23
C ILE A 297 -2.35 -12.86 -5.76
N LEU A 298 -1.98 -11.63 -6.08
CA LEU A 298 -2.86 -10.47 -5.92
C LEU A 298 -3.72 -10.29 -7.18
N VAL A 299 -5.03 -10.14 -6.98
CA VAL A 299 -6.04 -9.96 -8.05
C VAL A 299 -6.83 -8.68 -7.92
#